data_AF-A0A1E1W7C4-F1
#
_entry.id   AF-A0A1E1W7C4-F1
#
_cell.length_a   1.000
_cell.length_b   1.000
_cell.length_c   1.000
_cell.angle_alpha   90.00
_cell.angle_beta   90.00
_cell.angle_gamma   90.00
#
_symmetry.space_group_name_H-M   'P 1'
#
loop_
_entity.id
_entity.type
_entity.pdbx_description
1 polymer ?
#
loop_
_entity_poly.entity_id
_entity_poly.type
_entity_poly.pdbx_seq_one_letter_code
_entity_poly.pdbx_strand_id
1 'polypeptide(L)'
;SLHSFHYSPKAVDIPSAERLAKRLYHLDGFKKSDVSRHLSKNNEFSRAVAEEYVKHFDFAGQTLDAALRAFLGRFALSGETQERERVLVHFSRRYLECNPGSFNSQDAVHTLTCAIMLLNTDLHAAGAAAGTGFRRMTCAEFIDNLTDLNDGDNFPKDTLKHLYHAIRTQPLEWALDT
;
A
#
# COMPACT_ATOMS: atom_id res chain seq x y z
N SER A 1 14.66 -25.91 41.84
CA SER A 1 14.76 -25.25 40.54
C SER A 1 13.42 -24.62 40.20
N LEU A 2 13.37 -23.29 40.16
CA LEU A 2 12.14 -22.49 40.02
C LEU A 2 11.67 -22.44 38.56
N HIS A 3 10.41 -22.82 38.35
CA HIS A 3 9.48 -22.50 37.27
C HIS A 3 10.05 -21.89 35.97
N SER A 4 10.15 -22.73 34.93
CA SER A 4 10.11 -22.27 33.55
C SER A 4 8.65 -21.85 33.25
N PHE A 5 8.38 -20.54 33.30
CA PHE A 5 7.16 -19.99 32.74
C PHE A 5 7.18 -20.20 31.23
N HIS A 6 6.44 -21.19 30.75
CA HIS A 6 6.08 -21.28 29.35
C HIS A 6 5.22 -20.05 29.02
N TYR A 7 5.84 -19.02 28.43
CA TYR A 7 5.12 -17.92 27.81
C TYR A 7 4.42 -18.48 26.57
N SER A 8 3.17 -18.90 26.72
CA SER A 8 2.33 -19.22 25.57
C SER A 8 2.01 -17.91 24.85
N PRO A 9 2.37 -17.73 23.57
CA PRO A 9 1.94 -16.57 22.81
C PRO A 9 0.42 -16.51 22.89
N LYS A 10 -0.14 -15.41 23.42
CA LYS A 10 -1.59 -15.22 23.45
C LYS A 10 -2.07 -15.26 22.00
N ALA A 11 -2.82 -16.30 21.64
CA ALA A 11 -3.40 -16.41 20.31
C ALA A 11 -4.19 -15.12 19.99
N VAL A 12 -4.00 -14.58 18.79
CA VAL A 12 -4.69 -13.37 18.33
C VAL A 12 -6.19 -13.66 18.24
N ASP A 13 -7.02 -12.80 18.85
CA ASP A 13 -8.48 -12.89 18.78
C ASP A 13 -8.99 -12.37 17.42
N ILE A 14 -9.05 -13.27 16.44
CA ILE A 14 -9.48 -12.99 15.06
C ILE A 14 -10.91 -12.43 15.00
N PRO A 15 -11.93 -12.99 15.69
CA PRO A 15 -13.27 -12.40 15.70
C PRO A 15 -13.30 -10.93 16.15
N SER A 16 -12.46 -10.55 17.11
CA SER A 16 -12.33 -9.14 17.51
C SER A 16 -11.65 -8.28 16.46
N ALA A 17 -10.63 -8.81 15.78
CA ALA A 17 -9.96 -8.13 14.67
C ALA A 17 -10.93 -7.88 13.50
N GLU A 18 -11.72 -8.87 13.10
CA GLU A 18 -12.75 -8.76 12.05
C GLU A 18 -13.79 -7.67 12.36
N ARG A 19 -14.31 -7.66 13.60
CA ARG A 19 -15.29 -6.64 14.02
C ARG A 19 -14.70 -5.24 13.96
N LEU A 20 -13.45 -5.07 14.42
CA LEU A 20 -12.78 -3.77 14.36
C LEU A 20 -12.51 -3.35 12.91
N ALA A 21 -11.97 -4.25 12.08
CA ALA A 21 -11.73 -4.02 10.66
C ALA A 21 -12.99 -3.54 9.93
N LYS A 22 -14.13 -4.21 10.16
CA LYS A 22 -15.43 -3.82 9.60
C LYS A 22 -15.84 -2.41 10.03
N ARG A 23 -15.67 -2.06 11.31
CA ARG A 23 -16.01 -0.72 11.81
C ARG A 23 -15.09 0.36 11.24
N LEU A 24 -13.79 0.08 11.15
CA LEU A 24 -12.82 0.97 10.51
C LEU A 24 -13.16 1.19 9.03
N TYR A 25 -13.55 0.14 8.29
CA TYR A 25 -13.88 0.24 6.87
C TYR A 25 -15.14 1.09 6.60
N HIS A 26 -16.12 1.03 7.49
CA HIS A 26 -17.35 1.83 7.40
C HIS A 26 -17.27 3.17 8.14
N LEU A 27 -16.12 3.50 8.76
CA LEU A 27 -15.95 4.68 9.61
C LEU A 27 -17.00 4.77 10.75
N ASP A 28 -17.40 3.62 11.30
CA ASP A 28 -18.39 3.52 12.38
C ASP A 28 -17.79 3.96 13.73
N GLY A 29 -17.86 5.27 14.00
CA GLY A 29 -17.28 5.91 15.17
C GLY A 29 -15.77 6.16 15.05
N PHE A 30 -15.23 6.16 13.83
CA PHE A 30 -13.80 6.37 13.56
C PHE A 30 -13.59 7.44 12.49
N LYS A 31 -12.50 8.20 12.62
CA LYS A 31 -12.01 9.09 11.58
C LYS A 31 -11.05 8.36 10.63
N LYS A 32 -10.78 8.96 9.48
CA LYS A 32 -9.80 8.42 8.52
C LYS A 32 -8.38 8.33 9.10
N SER A 33 -8.01 9.25 10.00
CA SER A 33 -6.74 9.21 10.72
C SER A 33 -6.65 8.06 11.73
N ASP A 34 -7.77 7.63 12.32
CA ASP A 34 -7.81 6.46 13.21
C ASP A 34 -7.55 5.17 12.44
N VAL A 35 -8.09 5.05 11.23
CA VAL A 35 -7.84 3.90 10.34
C VAL A 35 -6.34 3.72 10.13
N SER A 36 -5.63 4.75 9.67
CA SER A 36 -4.17 4.67 9.46
C SER A 36 -3.42 4.22 10.71
N ARG A 37 -3.77 4.79 11.87
CA ARG A 37 -3.14 4.46 13.16
C ARG A 37 -3.35 3.00 13.57
N HIS A 38 -4.49 2.39 13.23
CA HIS A 38 -4.74 0.99 13.55
C HIS A 38 -3.97 0.04 12.62
N LEU A 39 -3.90 0.39 11.33
CA LEU A 39 -3.26 -0.41 10.29
C LEU A 39 -1.72 -0.33 10.32
N SER A 40 -1.15 0.78 10.82
CA SER A 40 0.30 1.01 10.78
C SER A 40 1.09 0.43 11.97
N LYS A 41 0.41 -0.07 13.00
CA LYS A 41 1.07 -0.57 14.23
C LYS A 41 1.73 -1.92 14.03
N ASN A 42 2.97 -2.04 14.50
CA ASN A 42 3.73 -3.28 14.45
C ASN A 42 3.44 -4.21 15.65
N ASN A 43 2.21 -4.73 15.75
CA ASN A 43 1.85 -5.77 16.69
C ASN A 43 0.91 -6.79 16.05
N GLU A 44 0.79 -7.99 16.63
CA GLU A 44 0.05 -9.11 16.04
C GLU A 44 -1.44 -8.81 15.80
N PHE A 45 -2.09 -8.15 16.77
CA PHE A 45 -3.50 -7.80 16.66
C PHE A 45 -3.74 -6.75 15.58
N SER A 46 -2.89 -5.72 15.49
CA SER A 46 -2.97 -4.70 14.44
C SER A 46 -2.73 -5.28 13.05
N ARG A 47 -1.79 -6.24 12.91
CA ARG A 47 -1.61 -6.97 11.64
C ARG A 47 -2.87 -7.75 11.27
N ALA A 48 -3.48 -8.48 12.20
CA ALA A 48 -4.73 -9.19 11.95
C ALA A 48 -5.87 -8.23 11.57
N VAL A 49 -6.01 -7.10 12.25
CA VAL A 49 -6.99 -6.06 11.88
C VAL A 49 -6.74 -5.55 10.47
N ALA A 50 -5.48 -5.33 10.08
CA ALA A 50 -5.15 -4.87 8.74
C ALA A 50 -5.42 -5.92 7.66
N GLU A 51 -5.11 -7.19 7.92
CA GLU A 51 -5.46 -8.31 7.05
C GLU A 51 -6.97 -8.45 6.87
N GLU A 52 -7.77 -8.31 7.93
CA GLU A 52 -9.23 -8.31 7.82
C GLU A 52 -9.76 -7.04 7.13
N TYR A 53 -9.14 -5.88 7.36
CA TYR A 53 -9.54 -4.61 6.76
C TYR A 53 -9.42 -4.64 5.23
N VAL A 54 -8.29 -5.13 4.71
CA VAL A 54 -8.05 -5.16 3.27
C VAL A 54 -8.99 -6.13 2.52
N LYS A 55 -9.56 -7.14 3.20
CA LYS A 55 -10.55 -8.05 2.59
C LYS A 55 -11.84 -7.34 2.15
N HIS A 56 -12.13 -6.16 2.70
CA HIS A 56 -13.26 -5.34 2.26
C HIS A 56 -13.03 -4.63 0.92
N PHE A 57 -11.83 -4.73 0.35
CA PHE A 57 -11.54 -4.23 -0.99
C PHE A 57 -11.60 -5.39 -1.98
N ASP A 58 -12.38 -5.20 -3.04
CA ASP A 58 -12.34 -6.05 -4.23
C ASP A 58 -11.54 -5.34 -5.32
N PHE A 59 -10.36 -5.87 -5.62
CA PHE A 59 -9.46 -5.36 -6.64
C PHE A 59 -9.47 -6.21 -7.92
N ALA A 60 -10.36 -7.21 -8.02
CA ALA A 60 -10.38 -8.11 -9.16
C ALA A 60 -10.57 -7.34 -10.47
N GLY A 61 -9.66 -7.56 -11.43
CA GLY A 61 -9.68 -6.93 -12.75
C GLY A 61 -9.30 -5.45 -12.77
N GLN A 62 -8.93 -4.86 -11.63
CA GLN A 62 -8.42 -3.49 -11.57
C GLN A 62 -6.93 -3.46 -11.91
N THR A 63 -6.48 -2.39 -12.54
CA THR A 63 -5.04 -2.09 -12.66
C THR A 63 -4.48 -1.68 -11.29
N LEU A 64 -3.17 -1.86 -11.11
CA LEU A 64 -2.50 -1.58 -9.82
C LEU A 64 -2.69 -0.13 -9.37
N ASP A 65 -2.63 0.84 -10.28
CA ASP A 65 -2.85 2.24 -9.96
C ASP A 65 -4.31 2.53 -9.56
N ALA A 66 -5.30 1.92 -10.23
CA ALA A 66 -6.71 2.08 -9.89
C ALA A 66 -7.02 1.50 -8.51
N ALA A 67 -6.53 0.29 -8.24
CA ALA A 67 -6.65 -0.35 -6.94
C ALA A 67 -5.97 0.48 -5.84
N LEU A 68 -4.77 1.01 -6.11
CA LEU A 68 -4.03 1.85 -5.15
C LEU A 68 -4.79 3.15 -4.85
N ARG A 69 -5.38 3.81 -5.85
CA ARG A 69 -6.24 4.99 -5.63
C ARG A 69 -7.45 4.65 -4.77
N ALA A 70 -8.15 3.56 -5.09
CA ALA A 70 -9.30 3.12 -4.31
C ALA A 70 -8.92 2.86 -2.85
N PHE A 71 -7.75 2.25 -2.63
CA PHE A 71 -7.21 2.00 -1.30
C PHE A 71 -6.88 3.29 -0.53
N LEU A 72 -6.05 4.16 -1.12
CA LEU A 72 -5.60 5.43 -0.50
C LEU A 72 -6.74 6.46 -0.34
N GLY A 73 -7.82 6.34 -1.11
CA GLY A 73 -9.01 7.19 -0.98
C GLY A 73 -9.85 6.90 0.28
N ARG A 74 -9.64 5.76 0.96
CA ARG A 74 -10.45 5.38 2.15
C ARG A 74 -9.90 5.92 3.45
N PHE A 75 -8.62 6.23 3.54
CA PHE A 75 -8.00 6.72 4.77
C PHE A 75 -6.82 7.66 4.50
N ALA A 76 -6.46 8.44 5.50
CA ALA A 76 -5.31 9.33 5.40
C ALA A 76 -4.04 8.53 5.68
N LEU A 77 -3.26 8.22 4.64
CA LEU A 77 -1.96 7.53 4.79
C LEU A 77 -0.96 8.49 5.46
N SER A 78 -1.05 8.58 6.78
CA SER A 78 -0.24 9.41 7.66
C SER A 78 0.70 8.53 8.50
N GLY A 79 1.75 9.15 9.03
CA GLY A 79 2.77 8.48 9.84
C GLY A 79 4.16 8.54 9.22
N GLU A 80 5.11 7.91 9.90
CA GLU A 80 6.50 7.80 9.43
C GLU A 80 6.63 6.87 8.23
N THR A 81 7.76 6.93 7.51
CA THR A 81 8.00 6.09 6.32
C THR A 81 7.72 4.60 6.58
N GLN A 82 8.19 4.07 7.71
CA GLN A 82 8.00 2.66 8.08
C GLN A 82 6.53 2.32 8.40
N GLU A 83 5.77 3.27 8.93
CA GLU A 83 4.34 3.09 9.21
C GLU A 83 3.55 3.00 7.90
N ARG A 84 3.86 3.87 6.95
CA ARG A 84 3.24 3.89 5.63
C ARG A 84 3.56 2.63 4.85
N GLU A 85 4.81 2.19 4.90
CA GLU A 85 5.28 0.97 4.26
C GLU A 85 4.50 -0.26 4.74
N ARG A 86 4.30 -0.42 6.06
CA ARG A 86 3.51 -1.53 6.61
C ARG A 86 2.08 -1.57 6.07
N VAL A 87 1.44 -0.41 5.92
CA VAL A 87 0.09 -0.33 5.34
C VAL A 87 0.09 -0.76 3.86
N LEU A 88 1.11 -0.35 3.09
CA LEU A 88 1.26 -0.73 1.69
C LEU A 88 1.57 -2.21 1.48
N VAL A 89 2.23 -2.88 2.44
CA VAL A 89 2.43 -4.35 2.40
C VAL A 89 1.08 -5.07 2.41
N HIS A 90 0.15 -4.66 3.27
CA HIS A 90 -1.19 -5.27 3.32
C HIS A 90 -1.98 -5.06 2.01
N PHE A 91 -1.86 -3.87 1.40
CA PHE A 91 -2.42 -3.61 0.07
C PHE A 91 -1.84 -4.54 -0.99
N SER A 92 -0.51 -4.68 -1.02
CA SER A 92 0.21 -5.46 -2.04
C SER A 92 -0.21 -6.93 -2.01
N ARG A 93 -0.34 -7.49 -0.80
CA ARG A 93 -0.88 -8.83 -0.59
C ARG A 93 -2.29 -8.97 -1.13
N ARG A 94 -3.20 -8.06 -0.73
CA ARG A 94 -4.60 -8.11 -1.16
C ARG A 94 -4.77 -7.97 -2.67
N TYR A 95 -3.99 -7.10 -3.30
CA TYR A 95 -4.01 -6.92 -4.75
C TYR A 95 -3.69 -8.23 -5.48
N LEU A 96 -2.63 -8.92 -5.05
CA LEU A 96 -2.22 -10.20 -5.65
C LEU A 96 -3.25 -11.32 -5.39
N GLU A 97 -3.83 -11.36 -4.20
CA GLU A 97 -4.92 -12.31 -3.87
C GLU A 97 -6.15 -12.13 -4.78
N CYS A 98 -6.50 -10.88 -5.13
CA CYS A 98 -7.58 -10.56 -6.06
C CYS A 98 -7.22 -10.77 -7.53
N ASN A 99 -5.94 -10.73 -7.88
CA ASN A 99 -5.44 -10.79 -9.26
C ASN A 99 -4.33 -11.85 -9.39
N PRO A 100 -4.64 -13.14 -9.19
CA PRO A 100 -3.63 -14.19 -9.24
C PRO A 100 -2.98 -14.24 -10.62
N GLY A 101 -1.64 -14.30 -10.65
CA GLY A 101 -0.85 -14.35 -11.88
C GLY A 101 -0.59 -13.00 -12.55
N SER A 102 -1.03 -11.87 -11.98
CA SER A 102 -0.70 -10.55 -12.53
C SER A 102 0.77 -10.16 -12.33
N PHE A 103 1.41 -10.66 -11.27
CA PHE A 103 2.80 -10.42 -10.88
C PHE A 103 3.39 -11.68 -10.22
N ASN A 104 4.73 -11.77 -10.12
CA ASN A 104 5.42 -12.99 -9.66
C ASN A 104 5.24 -13.25 -8.16
N SER A 105 5.22 -12.21 -7.33
CA SER A 105 5.04 -12.31 -5.89
C SER A 105 4.44 -11.06 -5.27
N GLN A 106 4.12 -11.16 -3.97
CA GLN A 106 3.73 -10.01 -3.15
C GLN A 106 4.83 -8.94 -3.13
N ASP A 107 6.10 -9.35 -3.10
CA ASP A 107 7.24 -8.44 -3.00
C ASP A 107 7.43 -7.66 -4.30
N ALA A 108 7.17 -8.28 -5.46
CA ALA A 108 7.11 -7.59 -6.74
C ALA A 108 5.99 -6.54 -6.79
N VAL A 109 4.78 -6.88 -6.30
CA VAL A 109 3.66 -5.91 -6.20
C VAL A 109 4.01 -4.77 -5.25
N HIS A 110 4.64 -5.07 -4.13
CA HIS A 110 5.05 -4.08 -3.14
C HIS A 110 6.11 -3.13 -3.70
N THR A 111 7.12 -3.67 -4.38
CA THR A 111 8.17 -2.90 -5.03
C THR A 111 7.58 -1.95 -6.07
N LEU A 112 6.68 -2.44 -6.91
CA LEU A 112 6.01 -1.61 -7.91
C LEU A 112 5.10 -0.55 -7.28
N THR A 113 4.40 -0.89 -6.19
CA THR A 113 3.57 0.05 -5.43
C THR A 113 4.42 1.18 -4.83
N CYS A 114 5.57 0.86 -4.22
CA CYS A 114 6.51 1.84 -3.70
C CYS A 114 7.08 2.73 -4.82
N ALA A 115 7.42 2.15 -5.97
CA ALA A 115 7.88 2.91 -7.14
C ALA A 115 6.80 3.87 -7.65
N ILE A 116 5.53 3.47 -7.68
CA ILE A 116 4.40 4.34 -8.01
C ILE A 116 4.28 5.52 -7.02
N MET A 117 4.45 5.27 -5.72
CA MET A 117 4.40 6.32 -4.69
C MET A 117 5.54 7.35 -4.85
N LEU A 118 6.75 6.87 -5.17
CA LEU A 118 7.90 7.73 -5.47
C LEU A 118 7.69 8.53 -6.75
N LEU A 119 7.20 7.87 -7.81
CA LEU A 119 6.88 8.52 -9.08
C LEU A 119 5.83 9.62 -8.89
N ASN A 120 4.79 9.37 -8.11
CA ASN A 120 3.78 10.38 -7.81
C ASN A 120 4.38 11.61 -7.13
N THR A 121 5.31 11.40 -6.19
CA THR A 121 6.01 12.48 -5.50
C THR A 121 6.89 13.27 -6.48
N ASP A 122 7.65 12.59 -7.33
CA ASP A 122 8.51 13.23 -8.33
C ASP A 122 7.72 14.05 -9.36
N LEU A 123 6.61 13.51 -9.86
CA LEU A 123 5.81 14.17 -10.90
C LEU A 123 4.99 15.35 -10.37
N HIS A 124 4.49 15.26 -9.13
CA HIS A 124 3.45 16.17 -8.61
C HIS A 124 3.81 16.95 -7.35
N ALA A 125 4.97 16.75 -6.72
CA ALA A 125 5.36 17.56 -5.57
C ALA A 125 5.47 19.05 -5.94
N ALA A 126 4.66 19.88 -5.28
CA ALA A 126 4.43 21.29 -5.60
C ALA A 126 5.64 22.23 -5.35
N GLY A 127 6.81 21.73 -4.93
CA GLY A 127 7.92 22.58 -4.46
C GLY A 127 9.30 22.33 -5.08
N ALA A 128 9.62 21.11 -5.55
CA ALA A 128 11.00 20.80 -5.94
C ALA A 128 11.34 21.20 -7.38
N ALA A 129 10.40 21.05 -8.32
CA ALA A 129 10.64 21.33 -9.75
C ALA A 129 10.42 22.81 -10.13
N ALA A 130 9.66 23.56 -9.32
CA ALA A 130 9.38 24.98 -9.56
C ALA A 130 10.54 25.86 -9.05
N GLY A 131 11.75 25.65 -9.56
CA GLY A 131 12.88 26.57 -9.31
C GLY A 131 14.28 25.95 -9.23
N THR A 132 14.44 24.63 -9.18
CA THR A 132 15.77 24.00 -8.93
C THR A 132 16.39 23.30 -10.14
N GLY A 133 15.75 23.32 -11.32
CA GLY A 133 16.26 22.64 -12.51
C GLY A 133 16.22 21.10 -12.45
N PHE A 134 15.64 20.51 -11.39
CA PHE A 134 15.41 19.07 -11.32
C PHE A 134 14.41 18.61 -12.38
N ARG A 135 14.88 17.76 -13.28
CA ARG A 135 14.07 17.12 -14.34
C ARG A 135 13.24 16.00 -13.70
N ARG A 136 11.93 16.05 -13.94
CA ARG A 136 10.99 14.96 -13.58
C ARG A 136 11.39 13.65 -14.27
N MET A 137 11.22 12.54 -13.57
CA MET A 137 11.45 11.19 -14.07
C MET A 137 10.64 10.96 -15.35
N THR A 138 11.32 10.53 -16.39
CA THR A 138 10.73 10.13 -17.66
C THR A 138 10.16 8.72 -17.59
N CYS A 139 9.30 8.37 -18.56
CA CYS A 139 8.79 7.00 -18.68
C CYS A 139 9.92 5.98 -18.89
N ALA A 140 10.98 6.36 -19.61
CA ALA A 140 12.14 5.48 -19.85
C ALA A 140 12.90 5.23 -18.53
N GLU A 141 13.23 6.30 -17.79
CA GLU A 141 13.89 6.17 -16.49
C GLU A 141 13.04 5.37 -15.49
N PHE A 142 11.71 5.54 -15.49
CA PHE A 142 10.82 4.73 -14.64
C PHE A 142 10.90 3.23 -14.97
N ILE A 143 10.97 2.88 -16.26
CA ILE A 143 11.11 1.48 -16.70
C ILE A 143 12.49 0.94 -16.34
N ASP A 144 13.54 1.70 -16.61
CA ASP A 144 14.92 1.29 -16.35
C ASP A 144 15.17 1.08 -14.85
N ASN A 145 14.60 1.94 -13.99
CA ASN A 145 14.67 1.82 -12.53
C ASN A 145 13.99 0.56 -11.97
N LEU A 146 13.14 -0.11 -12.76
CA LEU A 146 12.38 -1.29 -12.36
C LEU A 146 12.89 -2.59 -13.00
N THR A 147 14.02 -2.52 -13.70
CA THR A 147 14.68 -3.69 -14.31
C THR A 147 15.08 -4.69 -13.22
N ASP A 148 14.80 -5.97 -13.44
CA ASP A 148 15.10 -7.11 -12.55
C ASP A 148 14.45 -7.06 -11.15
N LEU A 149 13.48 -6.17 -10.93
CA LEU A 149 12.77 -6.01 -9.65
C LEU A 149 11.46 -6.81 -9.53
N ASN A 150 11.16 -7.69 -10.49
CA ASN A 150 10.03 -8.64 -10.43
C ASN A 150 10.56 -10.04 -10.05
N ASP A 151 11.14 -10.16 -8.85
CA ASP A 151 11.82 -11.37 -8.34
C ASP A 151 12.96 -11.88 -9.23
N GLY A 152 13.79 -10.96 -9.74
CA GLY A 152 14.90 -11.30 -10.65
C GLY A 152 14.48 -11.44 -12.11
N ASP A 153 13.23 -11.11 -12.45
CA ASP A 153 12.76 -10.89 -13.82
C ASP A 153 12.27 -9.44 -13.99
N ASN A 154 11.81 -9.11 -15.20
CA ASN A 154 11.31 -7.79 -15.57
C ASN A 154 9.79 -7.73 -15.50
N PHE A 155 9.26 -6.58 -15.08
CA PHE A 155 7.83 -6.29 -15.24
C PHE A 155 7.47 -6.11 -16.73
N PRO A 156 6.24 -6.44 -17.15
CA PRO A 156 5.80 -6.17 -18.51
C PRO A 156 5.92 -4.67 -18.85
N LYS A 157 6.65 -4.34 -19.92
CA LYS A 157 6.93 -2.94 -20.30
C LYS A 157 5.66 -2.13 -20.51
N ASP A 158 4.62 -2.72 -21.08
CA ASP A 158 3.35 -2.02 -21.32
C ASP A 158 2.60 -1.73 -20.03
N THR A 159 2.70 -2.61 -19.02
CA THR A 159 2.21 -2.33 -17.66
C THR A 159 2.94 -1.14 -17.06
N LEU A 160 4.27 -1.09 -17.14
CA LEU A 160 5.06 0.02 -16.61
C LEU A 160 4.74 1.35 -17.30
N LYS A 161 4.61 1.36 -18.63
CA LYS A 161 4.18 2.54 -19.40
C LYS A 161 2.78 3.00 -18.99
N HIS A 162 1.85 2.06 -18.85
CA HIS A 162 0.48 2.36 -18.41
C HIS A 162 0.49 3.05 -17.04
N LEU A 163 1.18 2.46 -16.06
CA LEU A 163 1.28 3.00 -14.70
C LEU A 163 1.92 4.40 -14.71
N TYR A 164 3.02 4.58 -15.45
CA TYR A 164 3.65 5.90 -15.57
C TYR A 164 2.68 6.95 -16.10
N HIS A 165 1.97 6.65 -17.19
CA HIS A 165 1.02 7.58 -17.79
C HIS A 165 -0.22 7.82 -16.91
N ALA A 166 -0.70 6.81 -16.21
CA ALA A 166 -1.82 6.94 -15.29
C ALA A 166 -1.48 7.88 -14.12
N ILE A 167 -0.31 7.71 -13.50
CA ILE A 167 0.15 8.58 -12.41
C ILE A 167 0.46 9.98 -12.93
N ARG A 168 1.09 10.13 -14.10
CA ARG A 168 1.34 11.45 -14.70
C ARG A 168 0.05 12.21 -15.00
N THR A 169 -0.98 11.52 -15.48
CA THR A 169 -2.27 12.13 -15.85
C THR A 169 -3.08 12.50 -14.62
N GLN A 170 -3.11 11.64 -13.61
CA GLN A 170 -3.90 11.85 -12.40
C GLN A 170 -3.01 11.60 -11.16
N PRO A 171 -2.75 12.60 -10.30
CA PRO A 171 -1.98 12.38 -9.08
C PRO A 171 -2.70 11.43 -8.13
N LEU A 172 -1.95 10.68 -7.32
CA LEU A 172 -2.51 9.94 -6.20
C LEU A 172 -3.00 10.93 -5.15
N GLU A 173 -4.28 10.81 -4.81
CA GLU A 173 -4.89 11.55 -3.71
C GLU A 173 -5.07 10.58 -2.55
N TRP A 174 -4.41 10.86 -1.43
CA TRP A 174 -4.79 10.23 -0.17
C TRP A 174 -5.93 11.04 0.45
N ALA A 175 -6.81 10.36 1.18
CA ALA A 175 -7.87 11.07 1.86
C ALA A 175 -7.29 12.06 2.89
N LEU A 176 -7.79 13.29 2.89
CA LEU A 176 -7.53 14.24 3.95
C LEU A 176 -8.44 13.93 5.14
N ASP A 177 -7.98 14.24 6.36
CA ASP A 177 -8.79 14.20 7.57
C ASP A 177 -9.70 15.44 7.58
N THR A 178 -10.74 15.43 6.75
CA THR A 178 -11.78 16.47 6.70
C THR A 178 -13.00 16.06 7.50
#